data_AF-A0A9P7A3G6-F1
#
_entry.id   AF-A0A9P7A3G6-F1
#
_cell.length_a   1.000
_cell.length_b   1.000
_cell.length_c   1.000
_cell.angle_alpha   90.00
_cell.angle_beta   90.00
_cell.angle_gamma   90.00
#
_symmetry.space_group_name_H-M   'P 1'
#
loop_
_entity.id
_entity.type
_entity.pdbx_description
1 polymer ?
#
loop_
_entity_poly.entity_id
_entity_poly.type
_entity_poly.pdbx_seq_one_letter_code
_entity_poly.pdbx_strand_id
1 'polypeptide(L)'
;MTCVRACDWTDQPCGLFVEMNKARIVHHLLFWHGVKFNDTTSCKFENCSRSEAMLNLGRHIEGVHYTTSYECPYCGKRWSRSDSLDRHQEKCEPLLDSKARAKKGCRTFSPQDPKKLVYGYIVPARNAT
;
A
#
# COMPACT_ATOMS: atom_id res chain seq x y z
N MET A 1 8.36 0.75 -12.85
CA MET A 1 8.92 1.65 -11.83
C MET A 1 8.57 1.08 -10.48
N THR A 2 9.54 0.86 -9.59
CA THR A 2 9.29 0.36 -8.23
C THR A 2 9.56 1.49 -7.24
N CYS A 3 8.61 1.73 -6.34
CA CYS A 3 8.78 2.68 -5.25
C CYS A 3 9.31 1.94 -4.02
N VAL A 4 10.45 2.38 -3.52
CA VAL A 4 11.15 1.76 -2.40
C VAL A 4 11.40 2.77 -1.29
N ARG A 5 11.59 2.27 -0.08
CA ARG A 5 11.95 3.08 1.08
C ARG A 5 13.04 2.38 1.89
N ALA A 6 13.93 3.16 2.50
CA ALA A 6 14.89 2.62 3.46
C ALA A 6 14.14 1.93 4.61
N CYS A 7 14.71 0.83 5.11
CA CYS A 7 14.23 0.19 6.32
C CYS A 7 14.74 0.96 7.56
N ASP A 8 13.80 1.56 8.31
CA ASP A 8 14.06 2.30 9.55
C ASP A 8 13.72 1.45 10.79
N TRP A 9 13.83 0.13 10.67
CA TRP A 9 13.55 -0.79 11.77
C TRP A 9 14.68 -0.75 12.80
N THR A 10 14.37 -0.45 14.06
CA THR A 10 15.35 0.04 15.07
C THR A 10 16.15 -1.04 15.80
N ASP A 11 15.98 -2.34 15.48
CA ASP A 11 16.77 -3.39 16.15
C ASP A 11 18.25 -3.38 15.71
N GLN A 12 18.49 -3.41 14.40
CA GLN A 12 19.78 -3.34 13.72
C GLN A 12 19.58 -2.67 12.36
N PRO A 13 20.31 -1.58 12.06
CA PRO A 13 20.17 -0.89 10.78
C PRO A 13 20.68 -1.78 9.65
N CYS A 14 19.77 -2.36 8.86
CA CYS A 14 20.13 -3.21 7.74
C CYS A 14 20.54 -2.43 6.48
N GLY A 15 20.21 -1.13 6.39
CA GLY A 15 20.55 -0.25 5.27
C GLY A 15 19.88 -0.61 3.94
N LEU A 16 18.92 -1.53 3.95
CA LEU A 16 18.25 -2.02 2.74
C LEU A 16 17.07 -1.15 2.35
N PHE A 17 16.83 -1.07 1.04
CA PHE A 17 15.64 -0.47 0.46
C PHE A 17 14.60 -1.55 0.20
N VAL A 18 13.41 -1.35 0.76
CA VAL A 18 12.30 -2.30 0.70
C VAL A 18 11.21 -1.72 -0.19
N GLU A 19 10.70 -2.54 -1.11
CA GLU A 19 9.49 -2.19 -1.87
C GLU A 19 8.31 -2.01 -0.92
N MET A 20 7.56 -0.91 -1.11
CA MET A 20 6.45 -0.52 -0.25
C MET A 20 5.18 -1.37 -0.52
N ASN A 21 5.30 -2.67 -0.24
CA ASN A 21 4.28 -3.70 -0.43
C ASN A 21 4.35 -4.67 0.74
N LYS A 22 3.18 -4.95 1.36
CA LYS A 22 3.05 -5.95 2.44
C LYS A 22 3.87 -7.22 2.25
N ALA A 23 3.81 -7.87 1.09
CA ALA A 23 4.50 -9.14 0.85
C ALA A 23 6.03 -8.97 0.90
N ARG A 24 6.54 -7.87 0.31
CA ARG A 24 7.98 -7.56 0.30
C ARG A 24 8.47 -7.15 1.68
N ILE A 25 7.66 -6.42 2.44
CA ILE A 25 7.94 -6.07 3.84
C ILE A 25 8.00 -7.33 4.72
N VAL A 26 6.99 -8.20 4.67
CA VAL A 26 6.96 -9.45 5.45
C VAL A 26 8.17 -10.32 5.15
N HIS A 27 8.49 -10.47 3.86
CA HIS A 27 9.67 -11.22 3.44
C HIS A 27 10.95 -10.58 3.97
N HIS A 28 11.09 -9.26 3.89
CA HIS A 28 12.24 -8.55 4.44
C HIS A 28 12.40 -8.78 5.96
N LEU A 29 11.32 -8.63 6.74
CA LEU A 29 11.36 -8.86 8.18
C LEU A 29 11.73 -10.29 8.56
N LEU A 30 11.25 -11.28 7.80
CA LEU A 30 11.58 -12.68 8.02
C LEU A 30 13.07 -12.96 7.82
N PHE A 31 13.63 -12.52 6.69
CA PHE A 31 15.00 -12.88 6.30
C PHE A 31 16.07 -12.02 6.97
N TRP A 32 15.76 -10.76 7.28
CA TRP A 32 16.75 -9.80 7.79
C TRP A 32 16.60 -9.50 9.27
N HIS A 33 15.37 -9.54 9.80
CA HIS A 33 15.08 -9.26 11.20
C HIS A 33 14.61 -10.51 11.98
N GLY A 34 14.61 -11.69 11.35
CA GLY A 34 14.31 -12.96 12.00
C GLY A 34 12.86 -13.09 12.51
N VAL A 35 11.95 -12.25 12.05
CA VAL A 35 10.55 -12.27 12.48
C VAL A 35 9.86 -13.51 11.92
N LYS A 36 9.27 -14.36 12.77
CA LYS A 36 8.61 -15.60 12.31
C LYS A 36 7.13 -15.39 12.00
N PHE A 37 6.57 -16.19 11.10
CA PHE A 37 5.17 -16.09 10.67
C PHE A 37 4.14 -16.21 11.80
N ASN A 38 4.42 -17.05 12.79
CA ASN A 38 3.49 -17.33 13.89
C ASN A 38 3.71 -16.42 15.10
N ASP A 39 4.73 -15.56 15.07
CA ASP A 39 5.07 -14.73 16.21
C ASP A 39 4.28 -13.42 16.17
N THR A 40 3.69 -13.09 17.32
CA THR A 40 3.22 -11.73 17.58
C THR A 40 4.44 -10.88 17.90
N THR A 41 4.72 -9.91 17.03
CA THR A 41 5.93 -9.09 17.11
C THR A 41 5.55 -7.63 17.34
N SER A 42 6.25 -6.98 18.26
CA SER A 42 6.14 -5.53 18.46
C SER A 42 6.80 -4.80 17.29
N CYS A 43 6.12 -3.79 16.75
CA CYS A 43 6.69 -2.91 15.75
C CYS A 43 7.88 -2.17 16.35
N LYS A 44 9.02 -2.21 15.66
CA LYS A 44 10.26 -1.55 16.09
C LYS A 44 10.53 -0.26 15.31
N PHE A 45 9.54 0.32 14.64
CA PHE A 45 9.70 1.67 14.11
C PHE A 45 9.63 2.69 15.24
N GLU A 46 10.35 3.80 15.07
CA GLU A 46 10.31 4.95 15.99
C GLU A 46 8.86 5.39 16.27
N ASN A 47 8.56 5.69 17.54
CA ASN A 47 7.26 6.13 18.01
C ASN A 47 6.09 5.17 17.69
N CYS A 48 6.35 3.86 17.62
CA CYS A 48 5.30 2.86 17.40
C CYS A 48 5.21 1.84 18.55
N SER A 49 4.01 1.69 19.11
CA SER A 49 3.73 0.73 20.19
C SER A 49 2.81 -0.43 19.75
N ARG A 50 2.58 -0.60 18.44
CA ARG A 50 1.71 -1.65 17.90
C ARG A 50 2.40 -3.01 17.99
N SER A 51 1.63 -4.05 18.31
CA SER A 51 2.10 -5.44 18.29
C SER A 51 1.05 -6.29 17.60
N GLU A 52 1.45 -7.02 16.58
CA GLU A 52 0.55 -7.73 15.69
C GLU A 52 1.23 -9.02 15.21
N ALA A 53 0.46 -9.99 14.74
CA ALA A 53 1.02 -11.15 14.02
C ALA A 53 1.73 -10.69 12.74
N MET A 54 2.74 -11.44 12.27
CA MET A 54 3.60 -11.03 11.14
C MET A 54 2.81 -10.66 9.86
N LEU A 55 1.73 -11.39 9.55
CA LEU A 55 0.87 -11.08 8.41
C LEU A 55 0.20 -9.69 8.52
N ASN A 56 -0.14 -9.26 9.73
CA ASN A 56 -0.73 -7.94 9.98
C ASN A 56 0.35 -6.86 10.10
N LEU A 57 1.52 -7.21 10.62
CA LEU A 57 2.66 -6.31 10.78
C LEU A 57 3.11 -5.72 9.43
N GLY A 58 3.17 -6.52 8.37
CA GLY A 58 3.50 -6.01 7.04
C GLY A 58 2.51 -4.96 6.52
N ARG A 59 1.21 -5.14 6.79
CA ARG A 59 0.17 -4.16 6.44
C ARG A 59 0.26 -2.91 7.32
N HIS A 60 0.53 -3.10 8.61
CA HIS A 60 0.75 -2.00 9.55
C HIS A 60 1.89 -1.09 9.08
N ILE A 61 3.03 -1.67 8.71
CA ILE A 61 4.19 -0.91 8.21
C ILE A 61 3.85 -0.19 6.89
N GLU A 62 3.23 -0.89 5.94
CA GLU A 62 2.84 -0.30 4.64
C GLU A 62 1.96 0.96 4.79
N GLY A 63 0.98 0.92 5.69
CA GLY A 63 0.03 2.01 5.90
C GLY A 63 0.50 3.10 6.86
N VAL A 64 1.17 2.74 7.95
CA VAL A 64 1.54 3.69 9.03
C VAL A 64 2.91 4.30 8.79
N HIS A 65 3.92 3.47 8.51
CA HIS A 65 5.30 3.93 8.40
C HIS A 65 5.67 4.33 6.97
N TYR A 66 5.07 3.64 5.99
CA TYR A 66 5.27 3.94 4.57
C TYR A 66 4.18 4.85 4.01
N THR A 67 3.16 5.21 4.81
CA THR A 67 2.10 6.18 4.48
C THR A 67 1.39 5.90 3.15
N THR A 68 1.31 4.63 2.77
CA THR A 68 0.69 4.21 1.52
C THR A 68 -0.82 4.44 1.60
N SER A 69 -1.40 5.03 0.56
CA SER A 69 -2.84 5.25 0.47
C SER A 69 -3.37 4.93 -0.93
N TYR A 70 -4.70 4.86 -1.04
CA TYR A 70 -5.41 4.55 -2.26
C TYR A 70 -6.40 5.67 -2.54
N GLU A 71 -6.35 6.22 -3.75
CA GLU A 71 -7.21 7.33 -4.17
C GLU A 71 -8.29 6.84 -5.15
N CYS A 72 -9.54 7.24 -4.89
CA CYS A 72 -10.63 6.95 -5.81
C CYS A 72 -10.48 7.80 -7.07
N PRO A 73 -10.40 7.20 -8.27
CA PRO A 73 -10.21 7.95 -9.50
C PRO A 73 -11.45 8.79 -9.90
N TYR A 74 -12.61 8.50 -9.29
CA TYR A 74 -13.87 9.18 -9.63
C TYR A 74 -14.18 10.37 -8.72
N CYS A 75 -13.77 10.33 -7.46
CA CYS A 75 -14.11 11.38 -6.48
C CYS A 75 -12.90 11.96 -5.72
N GLY A 76 -11.69 11.42 -5.93
CA GLY A 76 -10.45 11.92 -5.31
C GLY A 76 -10.31 11.65 -3.81
N LYS A 77 -11.30 11.04 -3.16
CA LYS A 77 -11.19 10.64 -1.74
C LYS A 77 -10.07 9.60 -1.57
N ARG A 78 -9.51 9.52 -0.36
CA ARG A 78 -8.37 8.65 -0.02
C ARG A 78 -8.71 7.66 1.08
N TRP A 79 -8.15 6.47 0.96
CA TRP A 79 -8.25 5.39 1.95
C TRP A 79 -6.87 4.84 2.27
N SER A 80 -6.69 4.34 3.48
CA SER A 80 -5.46 3.66 3.90
C SER A 80 -5.35 2.23 3.35
N ARG A 81 -6.42 1.68 2.75
CA ARG A 81 -6.49 0.28 2.29
C ARG A 81 -7.25 0.14 0.97
N SER A 82 -6.87 -0.86 0.17
CA SER A 82 -7.50 -1.16 -1.11
C SER A 82 -8.95 -1.64 -0.96
N ASP A 83 -9.21 -2.58 -0.06
CA ASP A 83 -10.56 -3.13 0.18
C ASP A 83 -11.56 -2.07 0.65
N SER A 84 -11.07 -1.08 1.39
CA SER A 84 -11.87 0.07 1.81
C SER A 84 -12.24 0.98 0.64
N LEU A 85 -11.32 1.14 -0.33
CA LEU A 85 -11.58 1.85 -1.58
C LEU A 85 -12.51 1.05 -2.49
N ASP A 86 -12.33 -0.26 -2.63
CA ASP A 86 -13.18 -1.11 -3.47
C ASP A 86 -14.65 -1.01 -3.03
N ARG A 87 -14.89 -1.17 -1.72
CA ARG A 87 -16.23 -0.99 -1.12
C ARG A 87 -16.76 0.44 -1.29
N HIS A 88 -15.89 1.45 -1.29
CA HIS A 88 -16.31 2.81 -1.59
C HIS A 88 -16.73 2.96 -3.05
N GLN A 89 -15.97 2.42 -4.00
CA GLN A 89 -16.22 2.60 -5.43
C GLN A 89 -17.61 2.10 -5.81
N GLU A 90 -18.09 1.00 -5.23
CA GLU A 90 -19.45 0.49 -5.44
C GLU A 90 -20.54 1.53 -5.17
N LYS A 91 -20.32 2.45 -4.23
CA LYS A 91 -21.28 3.48 -3.78
C LYS A 91 -20.82 4.91 -4.10
N CYS A 92 -19.81 5.05 -4.96
CA CYS A 92 -19.25 6.35 -5.30
C CYS A 92 -20.22 7.10 -6.21
N GLU A 93 -20.79 8.21 -5.74
CA GLU A 93 -21.81 8.98 -6.46
C GLU A 93 -21.36 9.39 -7.89
N PRO A 94 -20.14 9.93 -8.12
CA PRO A 94 -19.64 10.17 -9.48
C PRO A 94 -19.60 8.93 -10.38
N LEU A 95 -19.31 7.74 -9.81
CA LEU A 95 -19.33 6.48 -10.55
C LEU A 95 -20.75 6.03 -10.87
N LEU A 96 -21.69 6.19 -9.92
CA LEU A 96 -23.10 5.84 -10.12
C LEU A 96 -23.74 6.71 -11.21
N ASP A 97 -23.47 8.02 -11.22
CA ASP A 97 -23.90 8.93 -12.30
C ASP A 97 -23.29 8.52 -13.65
N SER A 98 -21.98 8.24 -13.67
CA SER A 98 -21.28 7.78 -14.88
C SER A 98 -21.86 6.47 -15.43
N LYS A 99 -22.16 5.49 -14.55
CA LYS A 99 -22.83 4.23 -14.92
C LYS A 99 -24.25 4.46 -15.42
N ALA A 100 -25.01 5.39 -14.82
CA ALA A 100 -26.35 5.73 -15.26
C ALA A 100 -26.36 6.39 -16.65
N ARG A 101 -25.37 7.25 -16.95
CA ARG A 101 -25.15 7.84 -18.28
C ARG A 101 -24.72 6.80 -19.31
N ALA A 102 -23.86 5.85 -18.94
CA ALA A 102 -23.44 4.76 -19.83
C ALA A 102 -24.63 3.89 -20.29
N LYS A 103 -25.58 3.61 -19.37
CA LYS A 103 -26.83 2.89 -19.70
C LYS A 103 -27.72 3.63 -20.70
N LYS A 104 -27.57 4.96 -20.83
CA LYS A 104 -28.30 5.79 -21.80
C LYS A 104 -27.58 5.91 -23.16
N GLY A 105 -26.58 5.05 -23.42
CA GLY A 105 -25.90 4.98 -24.73
C GLY A 105 -24.68 5.89 -24.87
N CYS A 106 -24.21 6.51 -23.79
CA CYS A 106 -22.98 7.30 -23.84
C CYS A 106 -21.73 6.39 -23.82
N ARG A 107 -20.93 6.43 -24.89
CA ARG A 107 -19.71 5.61 -25.06
C ARG A 107 -18.50 6.10 -24.25
N THR A 108 -18.66 7.10 -23.38
CA THR A 108 -17.53 7.76 -22.68
C THR A 108 -17.18 7.15 -21.32
N PHE A 109 -17.85 6.08 -20.90
CA PHE A 109 -17.53 5.43 -19.63
C PHE A 109 -16.34 4.49 -19.80
N SER A 110 -15.17 4.92 -19.31
CA SER A 110 -13.99 4.08 -19.19
C SER A 110 -13.75 3.77 -17.71
N PRO A 111 -13.74 2.49 -17.31
CA PRO A 111 -13.34 2.10 -15.97
C PRO A 111 -11.93 2.63 -15.67
N GLN A 112 -11.77 3.27 -14.52
CA GLN A 112 -10.48 3.71 -14.03
C GLN A 112 -10.04 2.85 -12.86
N ASP A 113 -8.78 2.43 -12.90
CA ASP A 113 -8.16 1.68 -11.82
C ASP A 113 -7.86 2.61 -10.62
N PRO A 114 -8.00 2.09 -9.39
CA PRO A 114 -7.64 2.83 -8.19
C PRO A 114 -6.16 3.22 -8.19
N LYS A 115 -5.86 4.49 -7.86
CA LYS A 115 -4.49 5.00 -7.84
C LYS A 115 -3.86 4.70 -6.49
N LYS A 116 -2.85 3.82 -6.46
CA LYS A 116 -2.02 3.59 -5.27
C LYS A 116 -1.01 4.73 -5.12
N LEU A 117 -1.17 5.51 -4.05
CA LEU A 117 -0.26 6.59 -3.68
C LEU A 117 0.80 6.03 -2.73
N VAL A 118 2.06 6.14 -3.14
CA VAL A 118 3.25 5.71 -2.39
C VAL A 118 4.19 6.88 -2.20
N TYR A 119 4.72 7.06 -0.99
CA TYR A 119 5.65 8.13 -0.67
C TYR A 119 7.02 7.55 -0.32
N GLY A 120 7.90 7.50 -1.31
CA GLY A 120 9.24 6.90 -1.24
C GLY A 120 10.12 7.34 -2.39
N TYR A 121 11.25 6.67 -2.56
CA TYR A 121 12.18 6.93 -3.64
C TYR A 121 11.79 6.10 -4.86
N ILE A 122 11.66 6.75 -6.02
CA ILE A 122 11.42 6.06 -7.29
C ILE A 122 12.77 5.58 -7.80
N VAL A 123 12.98 4.26 -7.84
CA VAL A 123 14.16 3.69 -8.52
C VAL A 123 13.76 3.40 -9.97
N PRO A 124 14.41 4.03 -10.97
CA PRO A 124 14.19 3.72 -12.38
C PRO A 124 14.50 2.24 -12.63
N ALA A 125 13.75 1.59 -13.52
CA ALA A 125 14.12 0.24 -13.91
C ALA A 125 15.51 0.27 -14.53
N ARG A 126 16.46 -0.46 -13.96
CA ARG A 126 17.75 -0.73 -14.59
C ARG A 126 17.49 -1.40 -15.93
N ASN A 127 17.75 -0.70 -17.03
CA ASN A 127 17.82 -1.34 -18.34
C ASN A 127 18.96 -2.34 -18.26
N ALA A 128 18.63 -3.63 -18.31
CA ALA A 128 19.63 -4.67 -18.51
C ALA A 128 20.34 -4.34 -19.84
N THR A 129 21.65 -4.16 -19.77
CA THR A 129 22.54 -4.11 -20.94
C THR A 129 23.13 -5.49 -21.14
#